data_AF-A0A8T0JAT1-F1
#
_entry.id   AF-A0A8T0JAT1-F1
#
_cell.length_a   1.000
_cell.length_b   1.000
_cell.length_c   1.000
_cell.angle_alpha   90.00
_cell.angle_beta   90.00
_cell.angle_gamma   90.00
#
_symmetry.space_group_name_H-M   'P 1'
#
loop_
_entity.id
_entity.type
_entity.pdbx_description
1 polymer ?
#
loop_
_entity_poly.entity_id
_entity_poly.type
_entity_poly.pdbx_seq_one_letter_code
_entity_poly.pdbx_strand_id
1 'polypeptide(L)'
;MGISAEEKPLAISGRNWGDVTLEGNSLAFTVGGKHALDVSISDVPQTQMQGKNEVMLEFHVDDTTCASEKDTLMELSFHIPTTNTTYLGDEERPPAQIFREKILSMGDVGPAGVEAVALFEEVHILTPRGRYNVELHLSFLRLQGQANDFKIQYSSVVRLFILPKSNQLHMFVVITLDPPIRKGQTFYPHVVLQFPSEEIKECALSMNDLYVAVRMQFGIVSYRVTHKFDVVTKHNV
;
A
#
# COMPACT_ATOMS: atom_id res chain seq x y z
N MET A 1 -13.89 -19.87 -30.42
CA MET A 1 -14.19 -18.61 -31.15
C MET A 1 -12.92 -17.79 -31.17
N GLY A 2 -12.54 -17.22 -32.32
CA GLY A 2 -11.37 -16.34 -32.42
C GLY A 2 -11.66 -14.99 -31.78
N ILE A 3 -10.66 -14.41 -31.12
CA ILE A 3 -10.72 -13.06 -30.57
C ILE A 3 -10.51 -12.09 -31.74
N SER A 4 -11.46 -11.18 -31.99
CA SER A 4 -11.31 -10.11 -32.98
C SER A 4 -10.53 -8.97 -32.36
N ALA A 5 -9.39 -8.58 -32.95
CA ALA A 5 -8.64 -7.42 -32.52
C ALA A 5 -9.27 -6.14 -33.11
N GLU A 6 -9.49 -5.14 -32.27
CA GLU A 6 -9.98 -3.82 -32.69
C GLU A 6 -8.82 -2.83 -32.82
N GLU A 7 -8.85 -2.01 -33.87
CA GLU A 7 -7.84 -0.99 -34.10
C GLU A 7 -8.11 0.22 -33.17
N LYS A 8 -7.16 0.51 -32.28
CA LYS A 8 -7.28 1.59 -31.29
C LYS A 8 -6.37 2.78 -31.68
N PRO A 9 -6.92 4.00 -31.84
CA PRO A 9 -6.13 5.14 -32.26
C PRO A 9 -5.19 5.63 -31.15
N LEU A 10 -3.90 5.73 -31.46
CA LEU A 10 -2.85 6.14 -30.52
C LEU A 10 -2.46 7.61 -30.68
N ALA A 11 -2.10 8.25 -29.57
CA ALA A 11 -1.62 9.63 -29.52
C ALA A 11 -0.12 9.67 -29.85
N ILE A 12 0.20 10.13 -31.07
CA ILE A 12 1.58 10.26 -31.56
C ILE A 12 2.08 11.72 -31.56
N SER A 13 1.30 12.65 -31.01
CA SER A 13 1.56 14.09 -31.10
C SER A 13 2.63 14.59 -30.13
N GLY A 14 3.04 13.77 -29.15
CA GLY A 14 3.95 14.16 -28.07
C GLY A 14 3.36 15.16 -27.07
N ARG A 15 2.06 15.47 -27.18
CA ARG A 15 1.38 16.37 -26.24
C ARG A 15 1.06 15.64 -24.94
N ASN A 16 1.21 16.35 -23.83
CA ASN A 16 0.96 15.88 -22.47
C ASN A 16 -0.29 16.51 -21.84
N TRP A 17 -1.13 17.19 -22.62
CA TRP A 17 -2.40 17.75 -22.18
C TRP A 17 -3.56 16.89 -22.68
N GLY A 18 -4.36 16.37 -21.75
CA GLY A 18 -5.37 15.38 -22.06
C GLY A 18 -6.22 14.99 -20.86
N ASP A 19 -7.06 13.98 -21.05
CA ASP A 19 -7.98 13.47 -20.04
C ASP A 19 -7.42 12.16 -19.46
N VAL A 20 -7.39 12.09 -18.13
CA VAL A 20 -7.13 10.84 -17.42
C VAL A 20 -8.44 10.27 -16.94
N THR A 21 -8.69 9.00 -17.25
CA THR A 21 -9.87 8.25 -16.84
C THR A 21 -9.45 7.00 -16.09
N LEU A 22 -10.31 6.57 -15.16
CA LEU A 22 -10.12 5.38 -14.36
C LEU A 22 -11.28 4.44 -14.63
N GLU A 23 -10.99 3.27 -15.20
CA GLU A 23 -11.98 2.25 -15.56
C GLU A 23 -11.54 0.88 -15.03
N GLY A 24 -12.30 0.36 -14.06
CA GLY A 24 -11.95 -0.90 -13.39
C GLY A 24 -10.60 -0.82 -12.68
N ASN A 25 -9.63 -1.59 -13.16
CA ASN A 25 -8.26 -1.66 -12.63
C ASN A 25 -7.24 -0.98 -13.58
N SER A 26 -7.72 -0.11 -14.49
CA SER A 26 -6.88 0.58 -15.48
C SER A 26 -7.03 2.09 -15.37
N LEU A 27 -5.90 2.78 -15.41
CA LEU A 27 -5.79 4.21 -15.65
C LEU A 27 -5.44 4.42 -17.11
N ALA A 28 -6.27 5.17 -17.82
CA ALA A 28 -6.06 5.52 -19.21
C ALA A 28 -5.83 7.02 -19.35
N PHE A 29 -4.80 7.41 -20.09
CA PHE A 29 -4.57 8.81 -20.45
C PHE A 29 -4.80 9.00 -21.95
N THR A 30 -5.67 9.95 -22.29
CA THR A 30 -6.05 10.26 -23.67
C THR A 30 -5.69 11.68 -24.05
N VAL A 31 -5.18 11.86 -25.27
CA VAL A 31 -4.80 13.16 -25.81
C VAL A 31 -5.58 13.38 -27.10
N GLY A 32 -6.55 14.30 -27.07
CA GLY A 32 -7.43 14.55 -28.21
C GLY A 32 -8.26 13.32 -28.61
N GLY A 33 -8.74 12.56 -27.62
CA GLY A 33 -9.53 11.34 -27.83
C GLY A 33 -8.75 10.11 -28.29
N LYS A 34 -7.42 10.19 -28.36
CA LYS A 34 -6.54 9.05 -28.71
C LYS A 34 -5.78 8.57 -27.47
N HIS A 35 -5.52 7.27 -27.35
CA HIS A 35 -4.79 6.73 -26.20
C HIS A 35 -3.31 7.07 -26.25
N ALA A 36 -2.80 7.64 -25.17
CA ALA A 36 -1.40 7.94 -24.99
C ALA A 36 -0.69 6.89 -24.13
N LEU A 37 -1.27 6.50 -23.00
CA LEU A 37 -0.76 5.43 -22.12
C LEU A 37 -1.90 4.80 -21.33
N ASP A 38 -1.66 3.56 -20.92
CA ASP A 38 -2.48 2.79 -19.98
C ASP A 38 -1.58 2.28 -18.84
N VAL A 39 -2.05 2.38 -17.60
CA VAL A 39 -1.37 1.89 -16.40
C VAL A 39 -2.34 1.01 -15.62
N SER A 40 -1.92 -0.21 -15.28
CA SER A 40 -2.71 -1.02 -14.35
C SER A 40 -2.56 -0.49 -12.93
N ILE A 41 -3.68 -0.26 -12.24
CA ILE A 41 -3.66 0.16 -10.84
C ILE A 41 -3.06 -0.91 -9.92
N SER A 42 -3.11 -2.19 -10.33
CA SER A 42 -2.44 -3.28 -9.61
C SER A 42 -0.91 -3.17 -9.62
N ASP A 43 -0.33 -2.49 -10.61
CA ASP A 43 1.12 -2.28 -10.70
C ASP A 43 1.58 -1.03 -9.92
N VAL A 44 0.64 -0.27 -9.34
CA VAL A 44 0.89 0.94 -8.55
C VAL A 44 0.80 0.61 -7.05
N PRO A 45 1.89 0.20 -6.39
CA PRO A 45 1.89 -0.09 -4.96
C PRO A 45 1.53 1.12 -4.10
N GLN A 46 1.87 2.32 -4.55
CA GLN A 46 1.76 3.53 -3.75
C GLN A 46 1.37 4.73 -4.60
N THR A 47 0.49 5.57 -4.04
CA THR A 47 0.11 6.86 -4.63
C THR A 47 0.00 7.95 -3.57
N GLN A 48 0.54 9.12 -3.88
CA GLN A 48 0.62 10.26 -2.97
C GLN A 48 0.40 11.59 -3.68
N MET A 49 0.05 12.61 -2.91
CA MET A 49 -0.03 13.98 -3.40
C MET A 49 1.37 14.59 -3.48
N GLN A 50 1.71 15.21 -4.62
CA GLN A 50 2.96 15.94 -4.83
C GLN A 50 2.68 17.45 -4.91
N GLY A 51 2.20 18.04 -3.82
CA GLY A 51 1.65 19.40 -3.83
C GLY A 51 0.14 19.42 -4.07
N LYS A 52 -0.44 20.60 -4.35
CA LYS A 52 -1.91 20.77 -4.30
C LYS A 52 -2.65 20.11 -5.46
N ASN A 53 -2.05 20.09 -6.64
CA ASN A 53 -2.71 19.71 -7.90
C ASN A 53 -1.98 18.57 -8.61
N GLU A 54 -1.14 17.81 -7.91
CA GLU A 54 -0.31 16.78 -8.54
C GLU A 54 -0.43 15.47 -7.75
N VAL A 55 -0.62 14.38 -8.48
CA VAL A 55 -0.74 13.02 -7.93
C VAL A 55 0.38 12.18 -8.52
N MET A 56 1.24 11.66 -7.66
CA MET A 56 2.32 10.76 -8.01
C MET A 56 1.87 9.30 -7.85
N LEU A 57 2.24 8.49 -8.83
CA LEU A 57 2.16 7.03 -8.84
C LEU A 57 3.58 6.49 -8.73
N GLU A 58 3.84 5.64 -7.74
CA GLU A 58 5.12 4.95 -7.59
C GLU A 58 4.95 3.50 -8.04
N PHE A 59 5.89 3.01 -8.83
CA PHE A 59 5.93 1.64 -9.33
C PHE A 59 6.95 0.81 -8.56
N HIS A 60 6.73 -0.51 -8.52
CA HIS A 60 7.72 -1.43 -7.95
C HIS A 60 9.04 -1.34 -8.72
N VAL A 61 10.14 -1.23 -7.97
CA VAL A 61 11.50 -1.34 -8.50
C VAL A 61 11.97 -2.75 -8.17
N ASP A 62 12.15 -3.59 -9.18
CA ASP A 62 12.70 -4.92 -8.98
C ASP A 62 14.23 -4.83 -8.91
N ASP A 63 14.77 -4.66 -7.70
CA ASP A 63 16.21 -4.51 -7.44
C ASP A 63 17.03 -5.74 -7.84
N THR A 64 16.39 -6.88 -8.14
CA THR A 64 17.07 -8.07 -8.68
C THR A 64 17.55 -7.89 -10.11
N THR A 65 17.08 -6.84 -10.80
CA THR A 65 17.45 -6.53 -12.17
C THR A 65 18.57 -5.49 -12.30
N CYS A 66 19.40 -5.28 -11.26
CA CYS A 66 20.66 -4.51 -11.33
C CYS A 66 21.62 -4.95 -12.47
N ALA A 67 21.31 -6.04 -13.20
CA ALA A 67 22.02 -6.52 -14.38
C ALA A 67 21.27 -6.31 -15.73
N SER A 68 20.10 -5.68 -15.74
CA SER A 68 19.35 -5.37 -16.97
C SER A 68 19.67 -3.95 -17.41
N GLU A 69 20.35 -3.78 -18.54
CA GLU A 69 20.66 -2.50 -19.21
C GLU A 69 19.39 -1.78 -19.76
N LYS A 70 18.27 -1.79 -19.04
CA LYS A 70 16.99 -1.26 -19.50
C LYS A 70 16.47 -0.18 -18.57
N ASP A 71 15.94 0.87 -19.17
CA ASP A 71 15.23 1.92 -18.46
C ASP A 71 13.94 1.36 -17.85
N THR A 72 13.70 1.64 -16.57
CA THR A 72 12.52 1.22 -15.83
C THR A 72 11.73 2.44 -15.36
N LEU A 73 10.39 2.42 -15.54
CA LEU A 73 9.51 3.46 -15.03
C LEU A 73 9.43 3.35 -13.50
N MET A 74 9.87 4.40 -12.81
CA MET A 74 9.90 4.43 -11.34
C MET A 74 8.70 5.18 -10.78
N GLU A 75 8.41 6.34 -11.36
CA GLU A 75 7.40 7.28 -10.87
C GLU A 75 6.71 7.93 -12.07
N LEU A 76 5.40 8.19 -11.93
CA LEU A 76 4.61 8.94 -12.89
C LEU A 76 3.74 9.94 -12.15
N SER A 77 3.88 11.23 -12.45
CA SER A 77 3.08 12.29 -11.83
C SER A 77 2.07 12.88 -12.83
N PHE A 78 0.83 13.01 -12.38
CA PHE A 78 -0.23 13.70 -13.10
C PHE A 78 -0.57 15.01 -12.43
N HIS A 79 -0.53 16.09 -13.21
CA HIS A 79 -1.10 17.36 -12.80
C HIS A 79 -2.61 17.37 -13.11
N ILE A 80 -3.45 17.52 -12.08
CA ILE A 80 -4.90 17.64 -12.18
C ILE A 80 -5.30 19.11 -11.88
N PRO A 81 -5.68 19.90 -12.90
CA PRO A 81 -6.06 21.29 -12.70
C PRO A 81 -7.29 21.45 -11.80
N THR A 82 -7.40 22.58 -11.11
CA THR A 82 -8.61 22.92 -10.32
C THR A 82 -9.86 23.08 -11.19
N THR A 83 -9.68 23.35 -12.49
CA THR A 83 -10.76 23.43 -13.49
C THR A 83 -11.16 22.08 -14.07
N ASN A 84 -10.65 20.97 -13.54
CA ASN A 84 -10.99 19.63 -14.01
C ASN A 84 -12.49 19.35 -13.85
N THR A 85 -13.11 18.83 -14.91
CA THR A 85 -14.57 18.56 -14.97
C THR A 85 -14.93 17.12 -14.64
N THR A 86 -13.95 16.22 -14.54
CA THR A 86 -14.14 14.78 -14.30
C THR A 86 -14.02 14.44 -12.81
N TYR A 87 -13.05 15.04 -12.13
CA TYR A 87 -12.80 14.91 -10.70
C TYR A 87 -13.22 16.22 -10.03
N LEU A 88 -14.51 16.32 -9.70
CA LEU A 88 -15.10 17.53 -9.15
C LEU A 88 -14.74 17.67 -7.66
N GLY A 89 -13.87 18.64 -7.35
CA GLY A 89 -13.45 18.96 -5.98
C GLY A 89 -13.66 20.43 -5.61
N ASP A 90 -13.33 20.76 -4.36
CA ASP A 90 -13.45 22.11 -3.78
C ASP A 90 -12.12 22.61 -3.19
N GLU A 91 -12.14 23.69 -2.41
CA GLU A 91 -10.92 24.28 -1.84
C GLU A 91 -10.23 23.40 -0.80
N GLU A 92 -11.00 22.62 -0.04
CA GLU A 92 -10.49 21.71 1.00
C GLU A 92 -10.08 20.36 0.42
N ARG A 93 -10.81 19.88 -0.60
CA ARG A 93 -10.57 18.61 -1.28
C ARG A 93 -10.43 18.85 -2.79
N PRO A 94 -9.22 19.22 -3.26
CA PRO A 94 -9.01 19.57 -4.67
C PRO A 94 -9.22 18.37 -5.60
N PRO A 95 -9.49 18.60 -6.90
CA PRO A 95 -9.63 17.54 -7.91
C PRO A 95 -8.55 16.46 -7.88
N ALA A 96 -7.29 16.86 -7.67
CA ALA A 96 -6.16 15.93 -7.53
C ALA A 96 -6.33 14.96 -6.35
N GLN A 97 -6.84 15.42 -5.21
CA GLN A 97 -7.09 14.56 -4.06
C GLN A 97 -8.19 13.52 -4.36
N ILE A 98 -9.26 13.94 -5.04
CA ILE A 98 -10.34 13.04 -5.45
C ILE A 98 -9.85 11.99 -6.46
N PHE A 99 -8.99 12.40 -7.39
CA PHE A 99 -8.33 11.48 -8.31
C PHE A 99 -7.51 10.43 -7.56
N ARG A 100 -6.66 10.84 -6.61
CA ARG A 100 -5.88 9.93 -5.75
C ARG A 100 -6.77 8.96 -4.98
N GLU A 101 -7.84 9.45 -4.37
CA GLU A 101 -8.75 8.61 -3.58
C GLU A 101 -9.48 7.58 -4.45
N LYS A 102 -9.81 7.91 -5.71
CA LYS A 102 -10.33 6.93 -6.68
C LYS A 102 -9.30 5.87 -7.05
N ILE A 103 -8.03 6.22 -7.17
CA ILE A 103 -6.95 5.23 -7.41
C ILE A 103 -6.85 4.28 -6.22
N LEU A 104 -6.84 4.82 -5.00
CA LEU A 104 -6.78 4.01 -3.78
C LEU A 104 -7.98 3.08 -3.67
N SER A 105 -9.19 3.57 -3.96
CA SER A 105 -10.39 2.73 -3.89
C SER A 105 -10.39 1.62 -4.94
N MET A 106 -9.75 1.82 -6.11
CA MET A 106 -9.57 0.79 -7.15
C MET A 106 -8.50 -0.24 -6.81
N GLY A 107 -7.39 0.19 -6.19
CA GLY A 107 -6.34 -0.69 -5.69
C GLY A 107 -6.79 -1.60 -4.53
N ASP A 108 -7.95 -1.30 -3.92
CA ASP A 108 -8.60 -2.11 -2.91
C ASP A 108 -9.65 -3.09 -3.49
N VAL A 109 -9.93 -3.08 -4.81
CA VAL A 109 -10.89 -3.98 -5.50
C VAL A 109 -10.29 -5.36 -5.83
N GLY A 110 -9.20 -5.77 -5.16
CA GLY A 110 -8.95 -7.19 -4.97
C GLY A 110 -10.05 -7.81 -4.10
N PRO A 111 -10.06 -9.13 -3.84
CA PRO A 111 -10.91 -9.76 -2.81
C PRO A 111 -10.61 -9.26 -1.37
N ALA A 112 -9.97 -8.10 -1.25
CA ALA A 112 -9.36 -7.50 -0.09
C ALA A 112 -10.02 -6.16 0.29
N GLY A 113 -11.15 -5.80 -0.33
CA GLY A 113 -12.12 -4.81 0.19
C GLY A 113 -12.85 -5.29 1.46
N VAL A 114 -12.23 -6.21 2.21
CA VAL A 114 -12.72 -6.69 3.49
C VAL A 114 -12.24 -5.71 4.54
N GLU A 115 -13.19 -5.27 5.37
CA GLU A 115 -12.96 -4.50 6.58
C GLU A 115 -11.72 -5.02 7.34
N ALA A 116 -10.92 -4.09 7.88
CA ALA A 116 -9.72 -4.45 8.60
C ALA A 116 -10.08 -5.44 9.72
N VAL A 117 -9.37 -6.56 9.76
CA VAL A 117 -9.55 -7.61 10.77
C VAL A 117 -9.15 -7.09 12.15
N ALA A 118 -8.15 -6.21 12.20
CA ALA A 118 -7.70 -5.52 13.39
C ALA A 118 -7.16 -4.13 13.03
N LEU A 119 -7.31 -3.19 13.96
CA LEU A 119 -6.81 -1.83 13.86
C LEU A 119 -6.02 -1.50 15.14
N PHE A 120 -4.78 -1.03 14.97
CA PHE A 120 -3.97 -0.46 16.03
C PHE A 120 -3.77 1.02 15.75
N GLU A 121 -4.36 1.87 16.59
CA GLU A 121 -4.31 3.31 16.41
C GLU A 121 -3.05 3.93 17.05
N GLU A 122 -2.55 4.98 16.39
CA GLU A 122 -1.43 5.81 16.85
C GLU A 122 -0.15 5.05 17.22
N VAL A 123 0.17 3.97 16.48
CA VAL A 123 1.39 3.20 16.74
C VAL A 123 2.63 4.03 16.39
N HIS A 124 3.58 4.07 17.33
CA HIS A 124 4.86 4.73 17.12
C HIS A 124 5.79 3.84 16.28
N ILE A 125 6.06 4.26 15.05
CA ILE A 125 7.00 3.58 14.15
C ILE A 125 8.29 4.38 14.11
N LEU A 126 9.40 3.72 14.44
CA LEU A 126 10.75 4.30 14.39
C LEU A 126 11.30 4.36 12.96
N THR A 127 10.92 3.41 12.12
CA THR A 127 11.38 3.31 10.72
C THR A 127 10.28 2.68 9.87
N PRO A 128 9.77 3.37 8.83
CA PRO A 128 9.90 4.81 8.57
C PRO A 128 9.33 5.65 9.73
N ARG A 129 10.07 6.67 10.18
CA ARG A 129 9.69 7.45 11.37
C ARG A 129 8.31 8.11 11.22
N GLY A 130 7.42 7.88 12.17
CA GLY A 130 6.10 8.50 12.22
C GLY A 130 5.13 7.82 13.18
N ARG A 131 3.93 8.41 13.30
CA ARG A 131 2.77 7.73 13.91
C ARG A 131 1.86 7.23 12.80
N TYR A 132 1.45 5.98 12.91
CA TYR A 132 0.61 5.32 11.92
C TYR A 132 -0.51 4.56 12.62
N ASN A 133 -1.66 4.51 11.97
CA ASN A 133 -2.66 3.49 12.22
C ASN A 133 -2.24 2.23 11.47
N VAL A 134 -2.18 1.10 12.16
CA VAL A 134 -1.81 -0.20 11.58
C VAL A 134 -3.08 -1.00 11.40
N GLU A 135 -3.50 -1.18 10.15
CA GLU A 135 -4.65 -1.99 9.76
C GLU A 135 -4.15 -3.36 9.28
N LEU A 136 -4.74 -4.43 9.81
CA LEU A 136 -4.46 -5.80 9.37
C LEU A 136 -5.63 -6.29 8.52
N HIS A 137 -5.38 -6.61 7.26
CA HIS A 137 -6.35 -7.25 6.38
C HIS A 137 -6.01 -8.74 6.20
N LEU A 138 -6.77 -9.47 5.38
CA LEU A 138 -6.53 -10.90 5.17
C LEU A 138 -5.23 -11.16 4.39
N SER A 139 -4.92 -10.36 3.37
CA SER A 139 -3.77 -10.56 2.48
C SER A 139 -2.63 -9.55 2.65
N PHE A 140 -2.89 -8.42 3.31
CA PHE A 140 -1.91 -7.34 3.47
C PHE A 140 -2.08 -6.65 4.83
N LEU A 141 -1.06 -5.92 5.27
CA LEU A 141 -1.17 -4.92 6.32
C LEU A 141 -1.02 -3.52 5.73
N ARG A 142 -1.69 -2.54 6.30
CA ARG A 142 -1.62 -1.14 5.88
C ARG A 142 -1.12 -0.28 7.04
N LEU A 143 -0.12 0.55 6.77
CA LEU A 143 0.36 1.59 7.66
C LEU A 143 -0.20 2.92 7.17
N GLN A 144 -1.28 3.38 7.76
CA GLN A 144 -1.92 4.65 7.41
C GLN A 144 -1.31 5.77 8.25
N GLY A 145 -0.63 6.71 7.59
CA GLY A 145 0.01 7.84 8.25
C GLY A 145 -0.63 9.15 7.79
N GLN A 146 -0.37 10.23 8.52
CA GLN A 146 -0.91 11.54 8.14
C GLN A 146 -0.46 12.01 6.74
N ALA A 147 0.77 11.67 6.36
CA ALA A 147 1.38 12.12 5.10
C ALA A 147 1.64 11.00 4.10
N ASN A 148 1.77 9.75 4.55
CA ASN A 148 2.14 8.62 3.72
C ASN A 148 1.41 7.37 4.21
N ASP A 149 0.89 6.61 3.26
CA ASP A 149 0.27 5.31 3.50
C ASP A 149 1.13 4.23 2.85
N PHE A 150 1.41 3.15 3.58
CA PHE A 150 2.12 1.99 3.04
C PHE A 150 1.21 0.76 3.04
N LYS A 151 0.99 0.16 1.88
CA LYS A 151 0.32 -1.14 1.74
C LYS A 151 1.39 -2.22 1.61
N ILE A 152 1.49 -3.11 2.59
CA ILE A 152 2.53 -4.15 2.66
C ILE A 152 1.85 -5.50 2.54
N GLN A 153 2.11 -6.20 1.43
CA GLN A 153 1.63 -7.57 1.24
C GLN A 153 2.31 -8.51 2.24
N TYR A 154 1.57 -9.46 2.81
CA TYR A 154 2.17 -10.44 3.72
C TYR A 154 3.23 -11.31 3.04
N SER A 155 3.13 -11.50 1.72
CA SER A 155 4.15 -12.20 0.93
C SER A 155 5.51 -11.51 0.93
N SER A 156 5.55 -10.20 1.15
CA SER A 156 6.79 -9.44 1.24
C SER A 156 7.45 -9.52 2.62
N VAL A 157 6.77 -10.07 3.63
CA VAL A 157 7.33 -10.19 4.99
C VAL A 157 8.22 -11.42 5.08
N VAL A 158 9.53 -11.20 5.19
CA VAL A 158 10.54 -12.28 5.25
C VAL A 158 10.76 -12.76 6.68
N ARG A 159 10.84 -11.82 7.65
CA ARG A 159 11.12 -12.13 9.06
C ARG A 159 10.42 -11.16 9.99
N LEU A 160 10.05 -11.64 11.17
CA LEU A 160 9.53 -10.85 12.26
C LEU A 160 10.34 -11.10 13.53
N PHE A 161 10.81 -10.03 14.17
CA PHE A 161 11.53 -10.10 15.44
C PHE A 161 10.80 -9.30 16.51
N ILE A 162 10.75 -9.84 17.73
CA ILE A 162 10.24 -9.16 18.90
C ILE A 162 11.41 -9.00 19.88
N LEU A 163 11.79 -7.76 20.15
CA LEU A 163 13.00 -7.44 20.91
C LEU A 163 12.63 -6.57 22.12
N PRO A 164 12.94 -7.00 23.36
CA PRO A 164 12.83 -6.12 24.51
C PRO A 164 13.91 -5.03 24.42
N LYS A 165 13.53 -3.77 24.65
CA LYS A 165 14.51 -2.68 24.71
C LYS A 165 15.22 -2.73 26.07
N SER A 166 16.55 -2.83 26.07
CA SER A 166 17.33 -2.74 27.30
C SER A 166 17.13 -1.37 27.96
N ASN A 167 16.84 -1.37 29.26
CA ASN A 167 16.74 -0.18 30.11
C ASN A 167 15.53 0.76 29.86
N GLN A 168 14.53 0.34 29.09
CA GLN A 168 13.27 1.08 28.96
C GLN A 168 12.09 0.11 28.90
N LEU A 169 10.91 0.56 29.34
CA LEU A 169 9.65 -0.19 29.23
C LEU A 169 9.11 -0.10 27.80
N HIS A 170 9.90 -0.57 26.83
CA HIS A 170 9.47 -0.69 25.44
C HIS A 170 9.80 -2.06 24.83
N MET A 171 8.90 -2.53 23.99
CA MET A 171 9.08 -3.66 23.10
C MET A 171 9.21 -3.16 21.67
N PHE A 172 10.17 -3.70 20.92
CA PHE A 172 10.28 -3.48 19.49
C PHE A 172 9.73 -4.65 18.72
N VAL A 173 8.99 -4.35 17.66
CA VAL A 173 8.61 -5.33 16.64
C VAL A 173 9.29 -4.90 15.34
N VAL A 174 10.18 -5.74 14.83
CA VAL A 174 10.92 -5.49 13.60
C VAL A 174 10.40 -6.43 12.51
N ILE A 175 9.86 -5.85 11.44
CA ILE A 175 9.36 -6.55 10.27
C ILE A 175 10.36 -6.35 9.15
N THR A 176 10.96 -7.44 8.66
CA THR A 176 11.86 -7.41 7.50
C THR A 176 11.07 -7.66 6.22
N LEU A 177 11.27 -6.80 5.23
CA LEU A 177 10.54 -6.78 3.98
C LEU A 177 11.47 -7.05 2.80
N ASP A 178 10.97 -7.84 1.84
CA ASP A 178 11.54 -8.06 0.53
C ASP A 178 10.39 -8.20 -0.49
N PRO A 179 10.17 -7.24 -1.40
CA PRO A 179 10.96 -6.01 -1.59
C PRO A 179 10.77 -4.98 -0.44
N PRO A 180 11.72 -4.05 -0.23
CA PRO A 180 11.61 -2.99 0.76
C PRO A 180 10.49 -1.98 0.39
N ILE A 181 9.88 -1.34 1.40
CA ILE A 181 8.96 -0.23 1.14
C ILE A 181 9.74 1.05 0.82
N ARG A 182 9.17 1.92 0.00
CA ARG A 182 9.82 3.16 -0.45
C ARG A 182 9.08 4.38 0.06
N LYS A 183 9.81 5.39 0.53
CA LYS A 183 9.29 6.73 0.83
C LYS A 183 10.17 7.77 0.14
N GLY A 184 9.67 8.35 -0.95
CA GLY A 184 10.49 9.22 -1.80
C GLY A 184 11.73 8.46 -2.29
N GLN A 185 12.93 8.98 -2.05
CA GLN A 185 14.18 8.34 -2.52
C GLN A 185 14.74 7.27 -1.56
N THR A 186 14.09 7.02 -0.41
CA THR A 186 14.62 6.09 0.62
C THR A 186 13.84 4.78 0.64
N PHE A 187 14.56 3.67 0.63
CA PHE A 187 14.02 2.32 0.81
C PHE A 187 14.18 1.86 2.27
N TYR A 188 13.13 1.27 2.82
CA TYR A 188 13.09 0.70 4.16
C TYR A 188 12.88 -0.82 4.07
N PRO A 189 13.96 -1.62 4.14
CA PRO A 189 13.86 -3.07 4.24
C PRO A 189 13.38 -3.53 5.61
N HIS A 190 13.33 -2.65 6.60
CA HIS A 190 12.87 -2.95 7.95
C HIS A 190 11.86 -1.91 8.42
N VAL A 191 10.68 -2.38 8.83
CA VAL A 191 9.71 -1.59 9.57
C VAL A 191 9.87 -1.88 11.06
N VAL A 192 10.10 -0.83 11.85
CA VAL A 192 10.38 -0.96 13.29
C VAL A 192 9.29 -0.26 14.08
N LEU A 193 8.44 -1.04 14.73
CA LEU A 193 7.37 -0.58 15.59
C LEU A 193 7.86 -0.57 17.05
N GLN A 194 7.41 0.42 17.81
CA GLN A 194 7.70 0.56 19.23
C GLN A 194 6.39 0.56 20.03
N PHE A 195 6.27 -0.39 20.94
CA PHE A 195 5.18 -0.48 21.90
C PHE A 195 5.70 -0.21 23.32
N PRO A 196 4.95 0.47 24.19
CA PRO A 196 5.25 0.50 25.63
C PRO A 196 4.99 -0.88 26.25
N SER A 197 5.90 -1.35 27.11
CA SER A 197 5.89 -2.70 27.68
C SER A 197 4.75 -2.97 28.67
N GLU A 198 4.14 -1.91 29.21
CA GLU A 198 3.07 -2.00 30.22
C GLU A 198 1.67 -1.86 29.61
N GLU A 199 1.55 -1.50 28.33
CA GLU A 199 0.26 -1.27 27.68
C GLU A 199 -0.28 -2.58 27.10
N ILE A 200 -1.33 -3.11 27.72
CA ILE A 200 -2.12 -4.21 27.19
C ILE A 200 -3.26 -3.60 26.36
N LYS A 201 -3.08 -3.57 25.03
CA LYS A 201 -4.18 -3.27 24.10
C LYS A 201 -4.84 -4.57 23.68
N GLU A 202 -6.07 -4.78 24.14
CA GLU A 202 -6.97 -5.77 23.57
C GLU A 202 -7.55 -5.19 22.28
N CYS A 203 -7.45 -5.92 21.17
CA CYS A 203 -8.10 -5.53 19.93
C CYS A 203 -8.99 -6.70 19.49
N ALA A 204 -10.21 -6.35 19.10
CA ALA A 204 -11.23 -7.31 18.70
C ALA A 204 -10.94 -7.73 17.25
N LEU A 205 -10.77 -9.02 17.02
CA LEU A 205 -10.61 -9.58 15.67
C LEU A 205 -11.99 -9.67 15.03
N SER A 206 -12.23 -8.89 13.97
CA SER A 206 -13.41 -9.04 13.12
C SER A 206 -13.12 -10.13 12.08
N MET A 207 -13.32 -11.39 12.44
CA MET A 207 -13.32 -12.50 11.47
C MET A 207 -14.59 -13.33 11.62
N ASN A 208 -15.21 -13.69 10.49
CA ASN A 208 -16.25 -14.72 10.48
C ASN A 208 -15.64 -16.08 10.88
N ASP A 209 -16.33 -16.83 11.75
CA ASP A 209 -15.89 -18.10 12.36
C ASP A 209 -15.34 -19.14 11.35
N LEU A 210 -15.77 -19.07 10.09
CA LEU A 210 -15.36 -19.99 9.02
C LEU A 210 -13.89 -19.82 8.57
N TYR A 211 -13.32 -18.61 8.68
CA TYR A 211 -11.94 -18.32 8.26
C TYR A 211 -10.88 -18.66 9.33
N VAL A 212 -11.31 -18.77 10.59
CA VAL A 212 -10.43 -19.13 11.72
C VAL A 212 -9.85 -20.54 11.52
N ALA A 213 -10.60 -21.46 10.90
CA ALA A 213 -10.17 -22.85 10.69
C ALA A 213 -9.12 -23.02 9.59
N VAL A 214 -9.19 -22.23 8.50
CA VAL A 214 -8.30 -22.38 7.33
C VAL A 214 -6.92 -21.77 7.58
N ARG A 215 -6.82 -20.77 8.46
CA ARG A 215 -5.54 -20.15 8.85
C ARG A 215 -4.83 -20.80 10.05
N MET A 216 -5.44 -21.81 10.68
CA MET A 216 -4.75 -22.64 11.70
C MET A 216 -3.51 -23.36 11.14
N GLN A 217 -3.36 -23.45 9.82
CA GLN A 217 -2.18 -23.99 9.17
C GLN A 217 -1.04 -22.97 9.00
N PHE A 218 -1.31 -21.66 9.16
CA PHE A 218 -0.36 -20.55 8.98
C PHE A 218 -0.08 -19.75 10.27
N GLY A 219 -0.41 -20.27 11.45
CA GLY A 219 0.21 -19.83 12.71
C GLY A 219 -0.16 -18.44 13.22
N ILE A 220 -1.30 -17.87 12.83
CA ILE A 220 -1.82 -16.63 13.45
C ILE A 220 -2.92 -17.01 14.43
N VAL A 221 -2.52 -17.25 15.68
CA VAL A 221 -3.42 -17.54 16.80
C VAL A 221 -3.57 -16.28 17.66
N SER A 222 -4.81 -15.97 18.03
CA SER A 222 -5.24 -15.07 19.12
C SER A 222 -4.12 -14.48 19.98
N TYR A 223 -3.98 -13.15 20.00
CA TYR A 223 -3.06 -12.47 20.91
C TYR A 223 -3.75 -12.18 22.24
N ARG A 224 -3.11 -12.60 23.33
CA ARG A 224 -3.34 -12.10 24.68
C ARG A 224 -2.02 -11.50 25.12
N VAL A 225 -1.92 -10.17 25.13
CA VAL A 225 -0.68 -9.49 25.54
C VAL A 225 -0.58 -9.59 27.07
N THR A 226 0.08 -10.63 27.56
CA THR A 226 0.49 -10.75 28.98
C THR A 226 1.88 -11.38 29.01
N HIS A 227 2.90 -10.62 29.46
CA HIS A 227 4.29 -10.99 29.82
C HIS A 227 5.10 -12.02 28.97
N LYS A 228 4.53 -12.59 27.91
CA LYS A 228 5.13 -13.53 26.97
C LYS A 228 4.42 -13.36 25.64
N PHE A 229 5.12 -12.80 24.66
CA PHE A 229 4.77 -13.01 23.26
C PHE A 229 5.27 -14.41 22.88
N ASP A 230 4.47 -15.45 23.15
CA ASP A 230 4.75 -16.78 22.62
C ASP A 230 4.18 -16.86 21.18
N VAL A 231 5.05 -16.61 20.18
CA VAL A 231 4.79 -17.07 18.81
C VAL A 231 5.09 -18.57 18.81
N VAL A 232 4.04 -19.39 19.00
CA VAL A 232 4.17 -20.85 18.88
C VAL A 232 4.34 -21.19 17.40
N THR A 233 5.59 -21.22 16.92
CA THR A 233 5.94 -21.97 15.72
C THR A 233 5.96 -23.45 16.12
N LYS A 234 4.90 -24.20 15.77
CA LYS A 234 4.98 -25.65 15.81
C LYS A 234 5.99 -26.09 14.74
N HIS A 235 7.21 -26.40 15.17
CA HIS A 235 8.11 -27.23 14.39
C HIS A 235 7.48 -28.63 14.35
N ASN A 236 7.00 -29.06 13.19
CA ASN A 236 6.69 -30.47 12.96
C ASN A 236 8.01 -31.21 12.80
N VAL A 237 8.29 -32.12 13.74
CA VAL A 237 9.08 -33.33 13.49
C VAL A 237 8.14 -34.36 12.86
#